data_AF-A0A5R9LK65-F1
#
_entry.id   AF-A0A5R9LK65-F1
#
_cell.length_a   1.000
_cell.length_b   1.000
_cell.length_c   1.000
_cell.angle_alpha   90.00
_cell.angle_beta   90.00
_cell.angle_gamma   90.00
#
_symmetry.space_group_name_H-M   'P 1'
#
loop_
_entity.id
_entity.type
_entity.pdbx_description
1 polymer ?
#
loop_
_entity_poly.entity_id
_entity_poly.type
_entity_poly.pdbx_seq_one_letter_code
_entity_poly.pdbx_strand_id
1 'polypeptide(L)'
;MTRWIRTHDGESATWSYFELDDEQWASRQVDLQGPKRTPVTAAALGEVLQCRDHGDAAATAAYERQYGVLAEGALTGWEDADAAAEVTEDVFERIWAAARLRLASTGSSTEHEETP
;
A
#
# COMPACT_ATOMS: atom_id res chain seq x y z
N MET A 1 2.15 19.82 5.45
CA MET A 1 1.87 18.98 6.63
C MET A 1 1.47 17.59 6.14
N THR A 2 2.06 16.55 6.73
CA THR A 2 1.62 15.16 6.53
C THR A 2 0.18 14.97 6.98
N ARG A 3 -0.59 14.20 6.21
CA ARG A 3 -1.97 13.82 6.54
C ARG A 3 -2.18 12.35 6.29
N TRP A 4 -3.05 11.73 7.07
CA TRP A 4 -3.46 10.35 6.86
C TRP A 4 -4.93 10.31 6.51
N ILE A 5 -5.26 9.60 5.43
CA ILE A 5 -6.62 9.50 4.94
C ILE A 5 -6.99 8.03 4.71
N ARG A 6 -8.28 7.77 4.65
CA ARG A 6 -8.84 6.55 4.10
C ARG A 6 -9.88 6.87 3.04
N THR A 7 -10.01 5.99 2.07
CA THR A 7 -11.08 5.99 1.08
C THR A 7 -11.59 4.57 0.89
N HIS A 8 -12.80 4.45 0.35
CA HIS A 8 -13.38 3.19 -0.04
C HIS A 8 -13.73 3.24 -1.52
N ASP A 9 -13.40 2.16 -2.22
CA ASP A 9 -13.92 1.89 -3.55
C ASP A 9 -14.92 0.74 -3.49
N GLY A 10 -16.20 1.06 -3.69
CA GLY A 10 -17.30 0.09 -3.59
C GLY A 10 -17.32 -0.93 -4.74
N GLU A 11 -16.77 -0.58 -5.90
CA GLU A 11 -16.71 -1.46 -7.07
C GLU A 11 -15.74 -2.62 -6.84
N SER A 12 -14.51 -2.31 -6.39
CA SER A 12 -13.50 -3.31 -6.04
C SER A 12 -13.60 -3.81 -4.59
N ALA A 13 -14.52 -3.25 -3.81
CA ALA A 13 -14.65 -3.48 -2.36
C ALA A 13 -13.33 -3.29 -1.60
N THR A 14 -12.56 -2.27 -2.00
CA THR A 14 -11.21 -1.99 -1.49
C THR A 14 -11.23 -0.82 -0.55
N TRP A 15 -10.57 -0.97 0.61
CA TRP A 15 -10.26 0.15 1.48
C TRP A 15 -8.82 0.54 1.31
N SER A 16 -8.59 1.79 0.96
CA SER A 16 -7.27 2.36 0.79
C SER A 16 -6.97 3.32 1.93
N TYR A 17 -5.77 3.21 2.48
CA TYR A 17 -5.25 4.09 3.53
C TYR A 17 -3.98 4.71 3.00
N PHE A 18 -3.84 6.02 3.15
CA PHE A 18 -2.69 6.75 2.64
C PHE A 18 -2.09 7.62 3.72
N GLU A 19 -0.76 7.64 3.77
CA GLU A 19 -0.01 8.78 4.27
C GLU A 19 0.34 9.66 3.09
N LEU A 20 -0.05 10.92 3.17
CA LEU A 20 0.20 11.90 2.12
C LEU A 20 1.21 12.92 2.58
N ASP A 21 2.10 13.30 1.68
CA ASP A 21 2.99 14.44 1.86
C ASP A 21 2.26 15.78 1.66
N ASP A 22 3.05 16.85 1.72
CA ASP A 22 2.59 18.23 1.59
C ASP A 22 2.03 18.55 0.19
N GLU A 23 2.38 17.74 -0.81
CA GLU A 23 1.93 17.86 -2.20
C GLU A 23 0.76 16.90 -2.49
N GLN A 24 0.22 16.25 -1.46
CA GLN A 24 -0.86 15.26 -1.54
C GLN A 24 -0.49 13.98 -2.30
N TRP A 25 0.81 13.68 -2.44
CA TRP A 25 1.29 12.42 -2.99
C TRP A 25 1.39 11.36 -1.90
N ALA A 26 1.14 10.10 -2.29
CA ALA A 26 1.26 8.97 -1.38
C ALA A 26 2.72 8.71 -1.00
N SER A 27 3.06 8.98 0.26
CA SER A 27 4.32 8.55 0.87
C SER A 27 4.27 7.09 1.31
N ARG A 28 3.10 6.63 1.80
CA ARG A 28 2.81 5.23 2.11
C ARG A 28 1.34 4.91 1.76
N GLN A 29 1.09 3.68 1.33
CA GLN A 29 -0.25 3.20 0.99
C GLN A 29 -0.50 1.80 1.51
N VAL A 30 -1.74 1.56 1.97
CA VAL A 30 -2.26 0.22 2.26
C VAL A 30 -3.58 0.02 1.55
N ASP A 31 -3.72 -1.09 0.82
CA ASP A 31 -4.98 -1.51 0.24
C ASP A 31 -5.45 -2.82 0.87
N LEU A 32 -6.70 -2.82 1.35
CA LEU A 32 -7.36 -3.96 1.96
C LEU A 32 -8.55 -4.38 1.10
N GLN A 33 -8.43 -5.50 0.41
CA GLN A 33 -9.41 -5.97 -0.56
C GLN A 33 -10.48 -6.88 0.07
N GLY A 34 -11.73 -6.65 -0.35
CA GLY A 34 -12.87 -7.49 -0.04
C GLY A 34 -13.33 -7.46 1.43
N PRO A 35 -14.33 -8.28 1.77
CA PRO A 35 -14.96 -8.27 3.09
C PRO A 35 -14.03 -8.74 4.21
N LYS A 36 -13.01 -9.55 3.88
CA LYS A 36 -12.00 -10.03 4.83
C LYS A 36 -10.86 -9.02 5.05
N ARG A 37 -10.85 -7.88 4.35
CA ARG A 37 -9.79 -6.87 4.42
C ARG A 37 -8.41 -7.48 4.18
N THR A 38 -8.31 -8.33 3.15
CA THR A 38 -7.04 -8.98 2.82
C THR A 38 -6.09 -7.92 2.28
N PRO A 39 -4.91 -7.71 2.89
CA PRO A 39 -3.96 -6.74 2.38
C PRO A 39 -3.41 -7.20 1.03
N VAL A 40 -3.43 -6.28 0.07
CA VAL A 40 -2.86 -6.49 -1.28
C VAL A 40 -1.74 -5.47 -1.59
N THR A 41 -1.75 -4.33 -0.88
CA THR A 41 -0.71 -3.29 -0.96
C THR A 41 -0.30 -2.86 0.44
N ALA A 42 0.99 -2.62 0.66
CA ALA A 42 1.59 -1.95 1.82
C ALA A 42 2.92 -1.28 1.41
N ALA A 43 2.86 -0.43 0.39
CA ALA A 43 4.03 0.15 -0.29
C ALA A 43 4.43 1.52 0.29
N ALA A 44 5.72 1.84 0.26
CA ALA A 44 6.29 3.11 0.72
C ALA A 44 7.19 3.74 -0.35
N LEU A 45 7.02 5.03 -0.61
CA LEU A 45 7.69 5.73 -1.70
C LEU A 45 9.21 5.73 -1.47
N GLY A 46 9.63 5.99 -0.22
CA GLY A 46 11.03 5.97 0.16
C GLY A 46 11.72 4.63 -0.08
N GLU A 47 11.00 3.50 -0.01
CA GLU A 47 11.58 2.17 -0.29
C GLU A 47 11.62 1.89 -1.79
N VAL A 48 10.56 2.23 -2.53
CA VAL A 48 10.52 2.12 -3.99
C VAL A 48 11.67 2.92 -4.62
N LEU A 49 11.89 4.16 -4.16
CA LEU A 49 12.99 5.00 -4.59
C LEU A 49 14.36 4.39 -4.25
N GLN A 50 14.51 3.83 -3.04
CA GLN A 50 15.75 3.13 -2.68
C GLN A 50 16.04 1.94 -3.59
N CYS A 51 15.04 1.09 -3.87
CA CYS A 51 15.16 -0.04 -4.80
C CYS A 51 15.52 0.44 -6.21
N ARG A 52 14.92 1.53 -6.70
CA ARG A 52 15.19 2.08 -8.02
C ARG A 52 16.58 2.70 -8.13
N ASP A 53 17.00 3.44 -7.11
CA ASP A 53 18.22 4.25 -7.17
C ASP A 53 19.48 3.41 -6.86
N HIS A 54 19.34 2.32 -6.10
CA HIS A 54 20.46 1.46 -5.67
C HIS A 54 20.40 0.01 -6.16
N GLY A 55 19.22 -0.44 -6.62
CA GLY A 55 19.01 -1.79 -7.13
C GLY A 55 18.98 -1.85 -8.65
N ASP A 56 18.83 -3.06 -9.17
CA ASP A 56 18.46 -3.27 -10.57
C ASP A 56 16.93 -3.31 -10.73
N ALA A 57 16.47 -3.42 -11.97
CA ALA A 57 15.04 -3.54 -12.26
C ALA A 57 14.38 -4.75 -11.56
N ALA A 58 15.15 -5.80 -11.23
CA ALA A 58 14.62 -6.96 -10.53
C ALA A 58 14.37 -6.66 -9.05
N ALA A 59 15.18 -5.80 -8.41
CA ALA A 59 14.95 -5.36 -7.04
C ALA A 59 13.62 -4.61 -6.87
N THR A 60 13.32 -3.68 -7.78
CA THR A 60 12.03 -2.98 -7.79
C THR A 60 10.87 -3.95 -8.04
N ALA A 61 11.01 -4.87 -9.02
CA ALA A 61 9.96 -5.85 -9.31
C ALA A 61 9.71 -6.82 -8.13
N ALA A 62 10.76 -7.23 -7.42
CA ALA A 62 10.64 -8.06 -6.22
C ALA A 62 9.92 -7.31 -5.08
N TYR A 63 10.23 -6.02 -4.90
CA TYR A 63 9.53 -5.17 -3.94
C TYR A 63 8.04 -5.04 -4.29
N GLU A 64 7.72 -4.71 -5.53
CA GLU A 64 6.33 -4.50 -5.99
C GLU A 64 5.51 -5.80 -5.91
N ARG A 65 6.12 -6.95 -6.23
CA ARG A 65 5.48 -8.26 -6.03
C ARG A 65 5.15 -8.52 -4.56
N GLN A 66 5.99 -8.02 -3.65
CA GLN A 66 5.87 -8.27 -2.22
C GLN A 66 4.88 -7.32 -1.53
N TYR A 67 4.95 -6.04 -1.86
CA TYR A 67 4.26 -4.98 -1.13
C TYR A 67 3.27 -4.19 -2.00
N GLY A 68 3.12 -4.53 -3.28
CA GLY A 68 2.26 -3.83 -4.22
C GLY A 68 2.91 -2.54 -4.75
N VAL A 69 2.12 -1.77 -5.49
CA VAL A 69 2.53 -0.54 -6.16
C VAL A 69 1.79 0.64 -5.51
N LEU A 70 2.47 1.78 -5.38
CA LEU A 70 1.84 3.01 -4.91
C LEU A 70 0.90 3.59 -5.96
N ALA A 71 -0.12 4.32 -5.48
CA ALA A 71 -0.98 5.13 -6.30
C ALA A 71 -0.15 6.14 -7.11
N GLU A 72 -0.48 6.23 -8.39
CA GLU A 72 0.16 7.16 -9.30
C GLU A 72 -0.47 8.55 -9.17
N GLY A 73 0.37 9.58 -9.07
CA GLY A 73 -0.07 10.97 -9.04
C GLY A 73 -0.55 11.46 -7.68
N ALA A 74 -0.90 12.75 -7.63
CA ALA A 74 -1.42 13.40 -6.45
C ALA A 74 -2.88 12.98 -6.19
N LEU A 75 -3.22 12.70 -4.93
CA LEU A 75 -4.55 12.32 -4.49
C LEU A 75 -5.41 13.55 -4.19
N THR A 76 -5.56 14.43 -5.19
CA THR A 76 -6.43 15.61 -5.12
C THR A 76 -7.91 15.19 -5.22
N GLY A 77 -8.80 15.81 -4.44
CA GLY A 77 -10.24 15.51 -4.49
C GLY A 77 -10.63 14.17 -3.84
N TRP A 78 -9.73 13.57 -3.05
CA TRP A 78 -10.02 12.37 -2.25
C TRP A 78 -11.22 12.56 -1.31
N GLU A 79 -11.55 13.80 -0.93
CA GLU A 79 -12.74 14.12 -0.12
C GLU A 79 -14.06 13.70 -0.80
N ASP A 80 -14.09 13.65 -2.13
CA ASP A 80 -15.27 13.25 -2.91
C ASP A 80 -15.37 11.72 -3.06
N ALA A 81 -14.36 10.96 -2.62
CA ALA A 81 -14.38 9.51 -2.65
C ALA A 81 -15.35 8.94 -1.59
N ASP A 82 -15.86 7.72 -1.85
CA ASP A 82 -16.77 7.07 -0.92
C ASP A 82 -16.10 6.81 0.43
N ALA A 83 -16.85 7.08 1.51
CA ALA A 83 -16.40 6.95 2.89
C ALA A 83 -15.04 7.62 3.21
N ALA A 84 -14.67 8.65 2.42
CA ALA A 84 -13.45 9.42 2.61
C ALA A 84 -13.41 10.05 4.00
N ALA A 85 -12.29 9.88 4.70
CA ALA A 85 -12.08 10.50 5.99
C ALA A 85 -10.59 10.64 6.29
N GLU A 86 -10.23 11.69 7.03
CA GLU A 86 -8.95 11.71 7.73
C GLU A 86 -8.92 10.63 8.82
N VAL A 87 -7.76 10.05 9.02
CA VAL A 87 -7.46 9.12 10.12
C VAL A 87 -6.27 9.65 10.91
N THR A 88 -6.11 9.17 12.13
CA THR A 88 -4.91 9.49 12.90
C THR A 88 -3.72 8.67 12.41
N GLU A 89 -2.51 9.18 12.67
CA GLU A 89 -1.26 8.43 12.47
C GLU A 89 -1.30 7.06 13.15
N ASP A 90 -1.75 6.96 14.41
CA ASP A 90 -1.87 5.69 15.14
C ASP A 90 -2.78 4.67 14.44
N VAL A 91 -3.85 5.13 13.78
CA VAL A 91 -4.74 4.25 13.03
C VAL A 91 -4.02 3.74 11.79
N PHE A 92 -3.35 4.63 11.06
CA PHE A 92 -2.57 4.26 9.89
C PHE A 92 -1.46 3.26 10.23
N GLU A 93 -0.64 3.55 11.24
CA GLU A 93 0.50 2.70 11.63
C GLU A 93 0.10 1.29 12.03
N ARG A 94 -1.03 1.15 12.73
CA ARG A 94 -1.57 -0.17 13.08
C ARG A 94 -1.97 -0.98 11.85
N ILE A 95 -2.64 -0.34 10.89
CA ILE A 95 -3.07 -0.99 9.64
C ILE A 95 -1.86 -1.34 8.77
N TRP A 96 -0.91 -0.41 8.66
CA TRP A 96 0.37 -0.58 7.97
C TRP A 96 1.16 -1.78 8.50
N ALA A 97 1.40 -1.85 9.82
CA ALA A 97 2.15 -2.93 10.44
C ALA A 97 1.46 -4.29 10.24
N ALA A 98 0.13 -4.36 10.38
CA ALA A 98 -0.63 -5.58 10.16
C ALA A 98 -0.58 -6.05 8.69
N ALA A 99 -0.71 -5.13 7.73
CA ALA A 99 -0.63 -5.42 6.31
C ALA A 99 0.75 -5.95 5.92
N ARG A 100 1.82 -5.25 6.34
CA ARG A 100 3.22 -5.66 6.12
C ARG A 100 3.51 -7.06 6.65
N LEU A 101 3.10 -7.36 7.88
CA LEU A 101 3.29 -8.68 8.48
C LEU A 101 2.63 -9.77 7.62
N ARG A 102 1.40 -9.52 7.17
CA ARG A 102 0.66 -10.49 6.36
C ARG A 102 1.29 -10.68 4.97
N LEU A 103 1.71 -9.60 4.32
CA LEU A 103 2.35 -9.66 3.00
C LEU A 103 3.73 -10.35 3.08
N ALA A 104 4.56 -10.01 4.07
CA ALA A 104 5.83 -10.68 4.37
C ALA A 104 5.68 -12.21 4.48
N SER A 105 4.64 -12.67 5.18
CA SER A 105 4.35 -14.11 5.34
C SER A 105 3.85 -14.79 4.05
N THR A 106 3.23 -14.03 3.14
CA THR A 106 2.64 -14.55 1.90
C THR A 106 3.68 -14.65 0.79
N GLY A 107 4.60 -13.68 0.70
CA GLY A 107 5.73 -13.72 -0.22
C GLY A 107 6.68 -14.89 -0.02
N SER A 108 6.75 -15.41 1.21
CA SER A 108 7.55 -16.60 1.55
C SER A 108 6.91 -17.93 1.10
N SER A 109 5.69 -17.93 0.56
CA SER A 109 4.93 -19.15 0.24
C SER A 109 4.96 -19.56 -1.25
N THR A 110 5.86 -18.98 -2.07
CA THR A 110 5.96 -19.32 -3.50
C THR A 110 7.36 -19.78 -3.91
N GLU A 111 7.89 -20.78 -3.22
CA GLU A 111 9.02 -21.61 -3.68
C GLU A 111 8.82 -23.05 -3.18
N HIS A 112 7.79 -23.77 -3.62
CA HIS A 112 7.73 -25.24 -3.60
C HIS A 112 6.56 -25.72 -4.45
N GLU A 113 6.70 -25.68 -5.77
CA GLU A 113 5.98 -26.61 -6.64
C GLU A 113 7.02 -27.20 -7.59
N GLU A 114 7.69 -28.25 -7.11
CA GLU A 114 8.57 -29.08 -7.92
C GLU A 114 7.75 -30.00 -8.83
N THR A 115 8.27 -30.08 -10.05
CA THR A 115 7.83 -30.79 -11.25
C THR A 115 7.60 -32.30 -11.05
N PRO A 116 6.70 -32.91 -11.84
CA PRO A 116 6.91 -34.25 -12.37
C PRO A 116 7.38 -34.24 -13.82
#